data_AF-A0A5J5CLP6-F1
#
_entry.id   AF-A0A5J5CLP6-F1
#
_cell.length_a   1.000
_cell.length_b   1.000
_cell.length_c   1.000
_cell.angle_alpha   90.00
_cell.angle_beta   90.00
_cell.angle_gamma   90.00
#
_symmetry.space_group_name_H-M   'P 1'
#
loop_
_entity.id
_entity.type
_entity.pdbx_description
1 polymer ?
#
loop_
_entity_poly.entity_id
_entity_poly.type
_entity_poly.pdbx_seq_one_letter_code
_entity_poly.pdbx_strand_id
1 'polypeptide(L)'
;EDAEKLYKCCQRYDLLNNFYQASGQWQQALETAETHDRIHLRTTYYNYAKYLESIGDKTLALTYYEHSDTHRVEVPRMLQDDTSSLEIYVNKMKD
;
A
#
# COMPACT_ATOMS: atom_id res chain seq x y z
N GLU A 1 -20.21 -11.09 -2.66
CA GLU A 1 -19.62 -12.44 -2.87
C GLU A 1 -19.62 -12.88 -4.33
N ASP A 2 -20.60 -12.51 -5.16
CA ASP A 2 -20.66 -13.01 -6.55
C ASP A 2 -19.50 -12.53 -7.44
N ALA A 3 -19.07 -11.27 -7.29
CA ALA A 3 -17.96 -10.71 -8.07
C ALA A 3 -16.61 -11.39 -7.77
N GLU A 4 -16.31 -11.64 -6.49
CA GLU A 4 -15.09 -12.33 -6.08
C GLU A 4 -15.02 -13.75 -6.66
N LYS A 5 -16.11 -14.52 -6.55
CA LYS A 5 -16.18 -15.87 -7.12
C LYS A 5 -15.98 -15.83 -8.63
N LEU A 6 -16.62 -14.88 -9.32
CA LEU A 6 -16.48 -14.70 -10.76
C LEU A 6 -15.01 -14.40 -11.15
N TYR A 7 -14.36 -13.45 -10.48
CA TYR A 7 -12.96 -13.10 -10.80
C TYR A 7 -12.00 -14.26 -10.54
N LYS A 8 -12.20 -15.03 -9.44
CA LYS A 8 -11.43 -16.24 -9.16
C LYS A 8 -11.64 -17.31 -10.24
N CYS A 9 -12.88 -17.59 -10.63
CA CYS A 9 -13.20 -18.56 -11.68
C CYS A 9 -12.60 -18.16 -13.04
N CYS A 10 -12.60 -16.87 -13.36
CA CYS A 10 -12.02 -16.34 -14.59
C CYS A 10 -10.50 -16.08 -14.50
N GLN A 11 -9.85 -16.38 -13.37
CA GLN A 11 -8.43 -16.12 -13.11
C GLN A 11 -8.03 -14.65 -13.34
N ARG A 12 -8.97 -13.72 -13.16
CA ARG A 12 -8.75 -12.27 -13.27
C ARG A 12 -8.35 -11.67 -11.94
N TYR A 13 -7.16 -12.03 -11.49
CA TYR A 13 -6.62 -11.63 -10.19
C TYR A 13 -6.30 -10.14 -10.08
N ASP A 14 -6.05 -9.48 -11.21
CA ASP A 14 -5.95 -8.02 -11.32
C ASP A 14 -7.26 -7.32 -10.91
N LEU A 15 -8.39 -7.82 -11.43
CA LEU A 15 -9.71 -7.29 -11.09
C LEU A 15 -10.10 -7.65 -9.65
N LEU A 16 -9.72 -8.84 -9.19
CA LEU A 16 -9.95 -9.26 -7.81
C LEU A 16 -9.18 -8.38 -6.82
N ASN A 17 -7.91 -8.09 -7.11
CA ASN A 17 -7.08 -7.19 -6.32
C ASN A 17 -7.72 -5.79 -6.24
N ASN A 18 -8.10 -5.22 -7.37
CA ASN A 18 -8.79 -3.93 -7.42
C ASN A 18 -10.11 -3.94 -6.63
N PHE A 19 -10.88 -5.04 -6.72
CA PHE A 19 -12.11 -5.22 -5.95
C PHE A 19 -11.85 -5.21 -4.43
N TYR A 20 -10.81 -5.93 -3.97
CA TYR A 20 -10.43 -5.94 -2.57
C TYR A 20 -9.95 -4.55 -2.09
N GLN A 21 -9.14 -3.84 -2.87
CA GLN A 21 -8.72 -2.47 -2.54
C GLN A 21 -9.92 -1.52 -2.41
N ALA A 22 -10.84 -1.55 -3.38
CA ALA A 22 -12.04 -0.72 -3.37
C ALA A 22 -12.99 -1.06 -2.20
N SER A 23 -12.94 -2.29 -1.70
CA SER A 23 -13.72 -2.76 -0.55
C SER A 23 -13.02 -2.55 0.80
N GLY A 24 -11.83 -1.94 0.82
CA GLY A 24 -11.02 -1.77 2.03
C GLY A 24 -10.38 -3.06 2.57
N GLN A 25 -10.42 -4.14 1.80
CA GLN A 25 -9.92 -5.48 2.15
C GLN A 25 -8.42 -5.62 1.82
N TRP A 26 -7.60 -4.77 2.45
CA TRP A 26 -6.19 -4.61 2.07
C TRP A 26 -5.32 -5.85 2.27
N GLN A 27 -5.55 -6.64 3.32
CA GLN A 27 -4.81 -7.88 3.52
C GLN A 27 -5.03 -8.87 2.37
N GLN A 28 -6.29 -9.02 1.93
CA GLN A 28 -6.66 -9.90 0.82
C GLN A 28 -6.15 -9.36 -0.51
N ALA A 29 -6.16 -8.03 -0.70
CA ALA A 29 -5.56 -7.37 -1.86
C ALA A 29 -4.05 -7.67 -1.95
N LEU A 30 -3.31 -7.53 -0.85
CA LEU A 30 -1.88 -7.81 -0.78
C LEU A 30 -1.58 -9.28 -1.03
N GLU A 31 -2.29 -10.20 -0.36
CA GLU A 31 -2.11 -11.64 -0.59
C GLU A 31 -2.34 -11.99 -2.07
N THR A 32 -3.40 -11.44 -2.69
CA THR A 32 -3.71 -11.64 -4.11
C THR A 32 -2.58 -11.09 -5.00
N ALA A 33 -2.05 -9.92 -4.69
CA ALA A 33 -0.95 -9.30 -5.43
C ALA A 33 0.36 -10.09 -5.31
N GLU A 34 0.72 -10.58 -4.12
CA GLU A 34 1.95 -11.34 -3.88
C GLU A 34 1.94 -12.70 -4.59
N THR A 35 0.77 -13.33 -4.65
CA THR A 35 0.60 -14.69 -5.17
C THR A 35 0.27 -14.74 -6.66
N HIS A 36 -0.65 -13.91 -7.15
CA HIS A 36 -1.21 -14.01 -8.50
C HIS A 36 -1.09 -12.73 -9.34
N ASP A 37 -0.96 -11.56 -8.71
CA ASP A 37 -1.01 -10.25 -9.39
C ASP A 37 0.25 -9.39 -9.12
N ARG A 38 1.42 -10.01 -9.27
CA ARG A 38 2.72 -9.44 -8.88
C ARG A 38 3.08 -8.13 -9.58
N ILE A 39 2.59 -7.92 -10.80
CA ILE A 39 2.82 -6.69 -11.56
C ILE A 39 2.19 -5.47 -10.84
N HIS A 40 1.11 -5.67 -10.07
CA HIS A 40 0.45 -4.62 -9.30
C HIS A 40 0.86 -4.61 -7.83
N LEU A 41 1.77 -5.48 -7.38
CA LEU A 41 2.18 -5.55 -5.96
C LEU A 41 2.67 -4.19 -5.43
N ARG A 42 3.56 -3.52 -6.17
CA ARG A 42 4.08 -2.21 -5.79
C ARG A 42 2.98 -1.15 -5.69
N THR A 43 2.05 -1.14 -6.66
CA THR A 43 0.90 -0.23 -6.65
C THR A 43 -0.06 -0.55 -5.51
N THR A 44 -0.23 -1.82 -5.16
CA THR A 44 -1.09 -2.26 -4.06
C THR A 44 -0.52 -1.81 -2.71
N TYR A 45 0.81 -1.94 -2.50
CA TYR A 45 1.48 -1.36 -1.34
C TYR A 45 1.31 0.16 -1.27
N TYR A 46 1.47 0.86 -2.40
CA TYR A 46 1.30 2.31 -2.47
C TYR A 46 -0.12 2.74 -2.05
N ASN A 47 -1.14 2.11 -2.65
CA ASN A 47 -2.54 2.43 -2.36
C ASN A 47 -2.89 2.12 -0.89
N TYR A 48 -2.34 1.04 -0.34
CA TYR A 48 -2.54 0.72 1.06
C TYR A 48 -1.86 1.75 1.99
N ALA A 49 -0.65 2.20 1.65
CA ALA A 49 0.01 3.29 2.37
C ALA A 49 -0.81 4.59 2.33
N LYS A 50 -1.37 4.96 1.18
CA LYS A 50 -2.31 6.10 1.04
C LYS A 50 -3.51 5.95 1.96
N TYR A 51 -4.09 4.76 2.02
CA TYR A 51 -5.24 4.48 2.90
C TYR A 51 -4.86 4.62 4.38
N LEU A 52 -3.76 3.99 4.80
CA LEU A 52 -3.26 4.05 6.17
C LEU A 52 -2.96 5.48 6.62
N GLU A 53 -2.34 6.27 5.75
CA GLU A 53 -2.14 7.70 5.97
C GLU A 53 -3.48 8.43 6.17
N SER A 54 -4.48 8.13 5.33
CA SER A 54 -5.79 8.81 5.40
C SER A 54 -6.56 8.53 6.69
N ILE A 55 -6.33 7.37 7.32
CA ILE A 55 -6.91 7.01 8.63
C ILE A 55 -5.99 7.39 9.81
N GLY A 56 -4.84 8.00 9.53
CA GLY A 56 -3.91 8.51 10.54
C GLY A 56 -2.82 7.53 11.01
N ASP A 57 -2.75 6.31 10.47
CA ASP A 57 -1.71 5.34 10.79
C ASP A 57 -0.43 5.62 9.98
N LYS A 58 0.26 6.70 10.35
CA LYS A 58 1.49 7.15 9.68
C LYS A 58 2.64 6.16 9.83
N THR A 59 2.70 5.41 10.92
CA THR A 59 3.75 4.43 11.17
C THR A 59 3.68 3.30 10.16
N LEU A 60 2.49 2.73 9.97
CA LEU A 60 2.31 1.64 9.01
C LEU A 60 2.35 2.16 7.56
N ALA A 61 1.82 3.37 7.31
CA ALA A 61 1.93 4.02 6.01
C ALA A 61 3.39 4.17 5.55
N LEU A 62 4.30 4.57 6.45
CA LEU A 62 5.73 4.67 6.17
C LEU A 62 6.31 3.33 5.69
N THR A 63 6.03 2.24 6.41
CA THR A 63 6.47 0.91 6.02
C THR A 63 5.97 0.53 4.62
N TYR A 64 4.69 0.79 4.32
CA TYR A 64 4.16 0.43 3.00
C TYR A 64 4.62 1.37 1.87
N TYR A 65 4.92 2.63 2.16
CA TYR A 65 5.61 3.49 1.20
C TYR A 65 7.01 2.98 0.85
N GLU A 66 7.73 2.42 1.81
CA GLU A 66 9.03 1.77 1.56
C GLU A 66 8.86 0.53 0.68
N HIS A 67 7.89 -0.34 0.99
CA HIS A 67 7.59 -1.53 0.17
C HIS A 67 7.17 -1.16 -1.26
N SER A 68 6.53 0.00 -1.43
CA SER A 68 6.16 0.52 -2.74
C SER A 68 7.27 1.29 -3.48
N ASP A 69 8.44 1.47 -2.86
CA ASP A 69 9.57 2.27 -3.37
C ASP A 69 9.22 3.76 -3.68
N THR A 70 8.17 4.30 -3.03
CA THR A 70 7.77 5.71 -3.18
C THR A 70 8.14 6.57 -1.97
N HIS A 71 8.72 5.97 -0.94
CA HIS A 71 9.04 6.59 0.33
C HIS A 71 9.88 7.88 0.21
N ARG A 72 10.76 7.98 -0.78
CA ARG A 72 11.60 9.17 -1.04
C ARG A 72 10.80 10.44 -1.33
N VAL A 73 9.57 10.30 -1.79
CA VAL A 73 8.66 11.40 -2.10
C VAL A 73 7.53 11.45 -1.07
N GLU A 74 6.93 10.30 -0.77
CA GLU A 74 5.70 10.25 0.03
C GLU A 74 5.92 10.43 1.53
N VAL A 75 7.03 9.91 2.09
CA VAL A 75 7.29 10.06 3.53
C VAL A 75 7.60 11.52 3.90
N PRO A 76 8.46 12.25 3.15
CA PRO A 76 8.64 13.68 3.37
C PRO A 76 7.33 14.48 3.27
N ARG A 77 6.50 14.18 2.27
CA ARG A 77 5.19 14.83 2.11
C ARG A 77 4.26 14.55 3.30
N MET A 78 4.20 13.31 3.78
CA MET A 78 3.33 12.90 4.89
C MET A 78 3.76 13.49 6.25
N LEU A 79 5.07 13.72 6.43
CA LEU A 79 5.68 14.21 7.67
C LEU A 79 6.03 15.71 7.61
N GLN A 80 5.67 16.44 6.57
CA GLN A 80 6.08 17.83 6.38
C GLN A 80 5.71 18.76 7.56
N ASP A 81 4.60 18.46 8.25
CA ASP A 81 4.12 19.23 9.40
C ASP A 81 4.71 18.74 10.74
N ASP A 82 5.44 17.62 10.73
CA ASP A 82 6.15 17.04 11.88
C ASP A 82 7.65 16.91 11.53
N THR A 83 8.33 18.05 11.56
CA THR A 83 9.75 18.17 11.20
C THR A 83 10.65 17.27 12.04
N SER A 84 10.28 17.01 13.29
CA SER A 84 11.03 16.15 14.21
C SER A 84 11.01 14.69 13.72
N SER A 85 9.82 14.17 13.41
CA SER A 85 9.69 12.81 12.86
C SER A 85 10.35 12.69 11.49
N LEU A 86 10.26 13.72 10.66
CA LEU A 86 10.91 13.76 9.35
C LEU A 86 12.44 13.70 9.46
N GLU A 87 13.03 14.47 10.37
CA GLU A 87 14.48 14.46 10.60
C GLU A 87 14.98 13.08 11.06
N ILE A 88 14.27 12.46 12.01
CA ILE A 88 14.57 11.10 12.48
C ILE A 88 14.55 10.11 11.30
N TYR A 89 13.53 10.19 10.45
CA TYR A 89 13.41 9.31 9.30
C TYR A 89 14.55 9.49 8.29
N VAL A 90 14.85 10.73 7.93
CA VAL A 90 15.92 11.05 6.96
C VAL A 90 17.29 10.63 7.48
N ASN A 91 17.55 10.79 8.78
CA ASN A 91 18.81 10.36 9.37
C ASN A 91 18.93 8.83 9.37
N LYS A 92 17.86 8.10 9.69
CA LYS A 92 17.83 6.63 9.60
C LYS A 92 18.11 6.11 8.19
N MET A 93 17.69 6.83 7.14
CA MET A 93 17.88 6.42 5.74
C MET A 93 19.28 6.71 5.17
N LYS A 94 20.15 7.39 5.92
CA LYS A 94 21.52 7.71 5.49
C LYS A 94 22.57 6.71 5.99
N ASP A 95 22.20 5.89 6.98
CA ASP A 95 23.02 4.79 7.49
C ASP A 95 22.90 3.54 6.60
#